data_AF-A0A969KUI7-F1
#
_entry.id   AF-A0A969KUI7-F1
#
_cell.length_a   1.000
_cell.length_b   1.000
_cell.length_c   1.000
_cell.angle_alpha   90.00
_cell.angle_beta   90.00
_cell.angle_gamma   90.00
#
_symmetry.space_group_name_H-M   'P 1'
#
loop_
_entity.id
_entity.type
_entity.pdbx_description
1 polymer ?
#
loop_
_entity_poly.entity_id
_entity_poly.type
_entity_poly.pdbx_seq_one_letter_code
_entity_poly.pdbx_strand_id
1 'polypeptide(L)'
;MSNVGLFFKLEGNLFIQDYPRTQVRNAVKESMRSAKSIMQSVTPVDTGYLRSQWRTSLNEFTDYRLDILSNNTPYGIYVDEGTRYIKARNFTKRGAEMIEDLFLDNLEKGINKLK
;
A
#
# COMPACT_ATOMS: atom_id res chain seq x y z
N MET A 1 12.89 9.58 0.77
CA MET A 1 11.62 9.05 1.33
C MET A 1 10.89 8.35 0.20
N SER A 2 10.49 7.10 0.41
CA SER A 2 9.81 6.29 -0.61
C SER A 2 8.36 6.08 -0.19
N ASN A 3 7.42 6.42 -1.09
CA ASN A 3 5.98 6.33 -0.83
C ASN A 3 5.26 5.55 -1.94
N VAL A 4 4.25 4.78 -1.55
CA VAL A 4 3.25 4.16 -2.45
C VAL A 4 1.88 4.47 -1.85
N GLY A 5 0.94 4.97 -2.65
CA GLY A 5 -0.38 5.38 -2.17
C GLY A 5 -1.50 4.67 -2.91
N LEU A 6 -2.54 4.28 -2.18
CA LEU A 6 -3.84 3.90 -2.73
C LEU A 6 -4.80 5.06 -2.52
N PHE A 7 -5.38 5.54 -3.62
CA PHE A 7 -6.39 6.58 -3.62
C PHE A 7 -7.68 6.02 -4.20
N PHE A 8 -8.78 6.16 -3.48
CA PHE A 8 -10.10 5.80 -3.99
C PHE A 8 -11.18 6.73 -3.46
N LYS A 9 -12.23 6.88 -4.27
CA LYS A 9 -13.41 7.69 -4.01
C LYS A 9 -14.64 6.80 -4.17
N LEU A 10 -15.57 6.85 -3.22
CA LEU A 10 -16.82 6.10 -3.30
C LEU A 10 -17.94 7.06 -3.71
N GLU A 11 -18.50 6.85 -4.90
CA GLU A 11 -19.55 7.69 -5.46
C GLU A 11 -20.79 6.86 -5.86
N GLY A 12 -21.97 7.47 -5.70
CA GLY A 12 -23.25 6.90 -6.13
C GLY A 12 -24.15 6.41 -4.99
N ASN A 13 -25.42 6.17 -5.34
CA ASN A 13 -26.49 5.90 -4.37
C ASN A 13 -26.25 4.63 -3.52
N LEU A 14 -25.54 3.64 -4.08
CA LEU A 14 -25.17 2.42 -3.36
C LEU A 14 -24.30 2.72 -2.13
N PHE A 15 -23.46 3.75 -2.20
CA PHE A 15 -22.56 4.16 -1.12
C PHE A 15 -23.15 5.28 -0.26
N ILE A 16 -24.46 5.53 -0.30
CA ILE A 16 -25.15 6.32 0.73
C ILE A 16 -25.30 5.49 2.01
N GLN A 17 -25.41 4.17 1.87
CA GLN A 17 -25.60 3.24 2.98
C GLN A 17 -24.27 2.88 3.66
N ASP A 18 -24.32 2.64 4.97
CA ASP A 18 -23.14 2.31 5.79
C ASP A 18 -22.55 0.93 5.47
N TYR A 19 -23.40 -0.04 5.11
CA TYR A 19 -22.95 -1.41 4.86
C TYR A 19 -22.02 -1.52 3.64
N PRO A 20 -22.38 -1.00 2.44
CA PRO A 20 -21.48 -0.99 1.28
C PRO A 20 -20.17 -0.23 1.53
N ARG A 21 -20.23 0.92 2.21
CA ARG A 21 -19.03 1.67 2.61
C ARG A 21 -18.10 0.83 3.47
N THR A 22 -18.66 0.10 4.43
CA THR A 22 -17.89 -0.75 5.36
C THR A 22 -17.22 -1.91 4.64
N GLN A 23 -17.89 -2.57 3.70
CA GLN A 23 -17.28 -3.67 2.93
C GLN A 23 -16.10 -3.20 2.09
N VAL A 24 -16.24 -2.07 1.38
CA VAL A 24 -15.14 -1.52 0.60
C VAL A 24 -13.99 -1.03 1.49
N ARG A 25 -14.29 -0.39 2.63
CA ARG A 25 -13.26 0.01 3.62
C ARG A 25 -12.48 -1.18 4.17
N ASN A 26 -13.14 -2.31 4.40
CA ASN A 26 -12.50 -3.54 4.87
C ASN A 26 -11.60 -4.13 3.79
N ALA A 27 -12.07 -4.22 2.54
CA ALA A 27 -11.28 -4.67 1.41
C ALA A 27 -10.00 -3.82 1.22
N VAL A 28 -10.12 -2.50 1.31
CA VAL A 28 -8.97 -1.58 1.24
C VAL A 28 -7.99 -1.82 2.39
N LYS A 29 -8.49 -2.00 3.61
CA LYS A 29 -7.64 -2.27 4.79
C LYS A 29 -6.87 -3.59 4.65
N GLU A 30 -7.49 -4.62 4.09
CA GLU A 30 -6.84 -5.90 3.77
C GLU A 30 -5.78 -5.74 2.68
N SER A 31 -6.08 -4.96 1.63
CA SER A 31 -5.12 -4.62 0.59
C SER A 31 -3.90 -3.88 1.14
N MET A 32 -4.10 -2.92 2.04
CA MET A 32 -3.00 -2.18 2.66
C MET A 32 -2.10 -3.05 3.55
N ARG A 33 -2.67 -4.04 4.25
CA ARG A 33 -1.89 -5.00 5.05
C ARG A 33 -1.02 -5.87 4.15
N SER A 34 -1.59 -6.35 3.05
CA SER A 34 -0.88 -7.16 2.05
C SER A 34 0.18 -6.34 1.32
N ALA A 35 -0.16 -5.10 0.95
CA ALA A 35 0.74 -4.15 0.32
C ALA A 35 1.96 -3.84 1.18
N LYS A 36 1.78 -3.70 2.50
CA LYS A 36 2.91 -3.59 3.43
C LYS A 36 3.82 -4.81 3.34
N SER A 37 3.27 -6.02 3.34
CA SER A 37 4.05 -7.26 3.25
C SER A 37 4.81 -7.38 1.92
N ILE A 38 4.18 -7.00 0.81
CA ILE A 38 4.81 -6.92 -0.52
C ILE A 38 5.97 -5.92 -0.49
N MET A 39 5.73 -4.71 0.02
CA MET A 39 6.80 -3.70 0.12
C MET A 39 7.97 -4.20 0.96
N GLN A 40 7.71 -4.90 2.06
CA GLN A 40 8.74 -5.50 2.90
C GLN A 40 9.54 -6.60 2.16
N SER A 41 8.89 -7.40 1.33
CA SER A 41 9.54 -8.50 0.61
C SER A 41 10.40 -8.01 -0.56
N VAL A 42 9.92 -7.02 -1.32
CA VAL A 42 10.65 -6.44 -2.47
C VAL A 42 11.73 -5.45 -2.03
N THR A 43 11.69 -4.98 -0.79
CA THR A 43 12.73 -4.11 -0.23
C THR A 43 14.04 -4.90 -0.14
N PRO A 44 15.12 -4.42 -0.78
CA PRO A 44 16.40 -5.12 -0.82
C PRO A 44 17.01 -5.28 0.56
N VAL A 45 17.67 -6.42 0.77
CA VAL A 45 18.15 -6.88 2.07
C VAL A 45 19.62 -6.56 2.19
N ASP A 46 19.94 -5.78 3.21
CA ASP A 46 21.11 -6.03 4.07
C ASP A 46 20.91 -5.36 5.42
N THR A 47 19.93 -4.46 5.56
CA THR A 47 19.55 -3.90 6.84
C THR A 47 18.07 -4.16 7.10
N GLY A 48 17.78 -5.14 7.96
CA GLY A 48 16.41 -5.46 8.40
C GLY A 48 15.64 -4.23 8.92
N TYR A 49 16.34 -3.15 9.25
CA TYR A 49 15.79 -1.82 9.54
C TYR A 49 15.01 -1.21 8.36
N LEU A 50 15.51 -1.25 7.12
CA LEU A 50 14.79 -0.68 5.97
C LEU A 50 13.45 -1.41 5.74
N ARG A 51 13.43 -2.73 5.90
CA ARG A 51 12.21 -3.54 5.80
C ARG A 51 11.21 -3.23 6.92
N SER A 52 11.66 -3.07 8.16
CA SER A 52 10.76 -2.87 9.29
C SER A 52 10.15 -1.47 9.38
N GLN A 53 10.75 -0.47 8.72
CA GLN A 53 10.31 0.93 8.77
C GLN A 53 9.18 1.30 7.79
N TRP A 54 8.63 0.34 7.04
CA TRP A 54 7.40 0.59 6.28
C TRP A 54 6.22 0.84 7.22
N ARG A 55 5.63 2.04 7.09
CA ARG A 55 4.49 2.50 7.89
C ARG A 55 3.30 2.77 6.99
N THR A 56 2.11 2.45 7.49
CA THR A 56 0.83 2.77 6.85
C THR A 56 0.25 4.01 7.51
N SER A 57 0.00 5.04 6.74
CA SER A 57 -0.78 6.22 7.13
C SER A 57 -2.15 6.11 6.49
N LEU A 58 -3.20 6.11 7.32
CA LEU A 58 -4.58 6.06 6.87
C LEU A 58 -5.16 7.47 7.00
N ASN A 59 -5.48 8.10 5.88
CA ASN A 59 -6.13 9.41 5.86
C ASN A 59 -7.53 9.25 5.30
N GLU A 60 -8.53 9.36 6.17
CA GLU A 60 -9.93 9.31 5.79
C GLU A 60 -10.50 10.71 5.72
N PHE A 61 -11.00 11.08 4.54
CA PHE A 61 -11.75 12.30 4.31
C PHE A 61 -13.22 11.93 4.02
N THR A 62 -14.12 12.91 4.09
CA THR A 62 -15.57 12.70 3.97
C THR A 62 -15.95 11.96 2.68
N ASP A 63 -15.23 12.23 1.58
CA ASP A 63 -15.56 11.72 0.24
C ASP A 63 -14.49 10.79 -0.35
N TYR A 64 -13.28 10.80 0.21
CA TYR A 64 -12.14 10.05 -0.33
C TYR A 64 -11.27 9.50 0.78
N ARG A 65 -10.59 8.39 0.50
CA ARG A 65 -9.61 7.82 1.42
C ARG A 65 -8.27 7.67 0.70
N LEU A 66 -7.24 8.13 1.38
CA LEU A 66 -5.85 8.06 0.94
C LEU A 66 -5.07 7.23 1.95
N ASP A 67 -4.71 6.03 1.54
CA ASP A 67 -3.88 5.14 2.33
C ASP A 67 -2.46 5.14 1.76
N ILE A 68 -1.48 5.55 2.55
CA ILE A 68 -0.09 5.72 2.13
C ILE A 68 0.80 4.72 2.86
N LEU A 69 1.57 3.95 2.10
CA LEU A 69 2.75 3.24 2.59
C LEU A 69 3.96 4.14 2.43
N SER A 70 4.61 4.47 3.53
CA SER A 70 5.82 5.31 3.54
C SER A 70 6.98 4.60 4.23
N ASN A 71 8.18 4.90 3.75
CA ASN A 71 9.43 4.52 4.38
C ASN A 71 10.34 5.76 4.49
N ASN A 72 10.58 6.16 5.74
CA ASN A 72 11.37 7.36 6.08
C ASN A 72 12.87 7.08 6.22
N THR A 73 13.26 5.81 6.13
CA THR A 73 14.65 5.41 6.27
C THR A 73 15.48 5.94 5.09
N PRO A 74 16.60 6.65 5.34
CA PRO A 74 17.46 7.13 4.28
C PRO A 74 18.11 5.96 3.54
N TYR A 75 17.69 5.73 2.29
CA TYR A 75 18.23 4.63 1.47
C TYR A 75 19.73 4.78 1.20
N GLY A 76 20.24 6.02 1.12
CA GLY A 76 21.64 6.32 0.80
C GLY A 76 22.66 5.77 1.79
N ILE A 77 22.32 5.66 3.08
CA ILE A 77 23.23 5.15 4.12
C ILE A 77 23.48 3.65 3.93
N TYR A 78 22.50 2.91 3.43
CA TYR A 78 22.59 1.45 3.25
C TYR A 78 23.32 1.02 1.98
N VAL A 79 23.36 1.90 0.98
CA VAL A 79 24.18 1.71 -0.24
C VAL A 79 25.67 1.82 0.09
N ASP A 80 26.03 2.61 1.10
CA ASP A 80 27.42 2.87 1.52
C ASP A 80 28.00 1.75 2.41
N GLU A 81 27.18 1.13 3.27
CA GLU A 81 27.62 0.08 4.22
C GLU A 81 27.72 -1.36 3.64
N GLY A 82 27.53 -1.58 2.33
CA GLY A 82 27.82 -2.88 1.71
C GLY A 82 26.88 -3.35 0.59
N THR A 83 25.73 -2.71 0.35
CA THR A 83 24.81 -3.10 -0.74
C THR A 83 25.22 -2.50 -2.09
N ARG A 84 26.40 -2.87 -2.58
CA ARG A 84 27.08 -2.26 -3.74
C ARG A 84 26.35 -2.26 -5.10
N TYR A 85 25.14 -2.82 -5.24
CA TYR A 85 24.57 -3.04 -6.59
C TYR A 85 23.08 -2.76 -6.79
N ILE A 86 22.43 -1.96 -5.93
CA ILE A 86 21.03 -1.60 -6.18
C ILE A 86 20.92 -0.10 -6.33
N LYS A 87 21.01 0.35 -7.60
CA LYS A 87 20.55 1.69 -7.99
C LYS A 87 19.19 1.89 -7.32
N ALA A 88 18.97 3.03 -6.66
CA ALA A 88 17.72 3.36 -5.96
C ALA A 88 16.45 3.30 -6.83
N ARG A 89 16.55 2.90 -8.10
CA ARG A 89 15.44 2.69 -9.03
C ARG A 89 14.74 1.34 -8.82
N ASN A 90 13.46 1.48 -8.47
CA ASN A 90 12.30 0.66 -8.85
C ASN A 90 11.86 -0.53 -7.98
N PHE A 91 12.37 -0.74 -6.75
CA PHE A 91 11.67 -1.68 -5.85
C PHE A 91 10.27 -1.17 -5.46
N THR A 92 10.07 0.15 -5.36
CA THR A 92 8.76 0.76 -5.17
C THR A 92 7.85 0.61 -6.38
N LYS A 93 8.39 0.70 -7.61
CA LYS A 93 7.63 0.44 -8.83
C LYS A 93 7.15 -1.01 -8.91
N ARG A 94 8.06 -1.96 -8.69
CA ARG A 94 7.74 -3.40 -8.65
C ARG A 94 6.72 -3.70 -7.55
N GLY A 95 6.88 -3.08 -6.38
CA GLY A 95 5.92 -3.20 -5.28
C GLY A 95 4.56 -2.64 -5.66
N ALA A 96 4.50 -1.48 -6.31
CA ALA A 96 3.25 -0.85 -6.75
C ALA A 96 2.49 -1.71 -7.76
N GLU A 97 3.17 -2.29 -8.75
CA GLU A 97 2.56 -3.21 -9.73
C GLU A 97 1.93 -4.43 -9.03
N MET A 98 2.65 -5.05 -8.08
CA MET A 98 2.10 -6.18 -7.31
C MET A 98 0.95 -5.78 -6.36
N ILE A 99 0.94 -4.53 -5.89
CA ILE A 99 -0.11 -4.00 -5.02
C ILE A 99 -1.38 -3.73 -5.82
N GLU A 100 -1.26 -3.28 -7.07
CA GLU A 100 -2.38 -2.98 -7.97
C GLU A 100 -3.23 -4.22 -8.21
N ASP A 101 -2.62 -5.33 -8.66
CA ASP A 101 -3.33 -6.59 -8.92
C ASP A 101 -4.09 -7.08 -7.68
N LEU A 102 -3.42 -7.07 -6.52
CA LEU A 102 -4.01 -7.52 -5.26
C LEU A 102 -5.12 -6.57 -4.76
N PHE A 103 -5.00 -5.27 -5.03
CA PHE A 103 -6.01 -4.29 -4.68
C PHE A 103 -7.30 -4.52 -5.47
N LEU A 104 -7.18 -4.75 -6.79
CA LEU A 104 -8.31 -5.05 -7.67
C LEU A 104 -9.03 -6.34 -7.23
N ASP A 105 -8.29 -7.41 -6.94
CA ASP A 105 -8.84 -8.67 -6.46
C ASP A 105 -9.65 -8.52 -5.15
N ASN A 106 -9.13 -7.76 -4.19
CA ASN A 106 -9.80 -7.53 -2.91
C ASN A 106 -11.02 -6.63 -3.06
N LEU A 107 -10.95 -5.63 -3.95
CA LEU A 107 -12.09 -4.79 -4.30
C LEU A 107 -13.22 -5.62 -4.92
N GLU A 108 -12.89 -6.49 -5.88
CA GLU A 108 -13.88 -7.37 -6.50
C GLU A 108 -14.55 -8.28 -5.47
N LYS A 109 -13.77 -8.89 -4.57
CA LYS A 109 -14.31 -9.69 -3.45
C LYS A 109 -15.21 -8.86 -2.54
N GLY A 110 -14.83 -7.61 -2.25
CA GLY A 110 -15.63 -6.69 -1.45
C GLY A 110 -16.96 -6.32 -2.12
N ILE A 111 -16.93 -6.05 -3.43
CA ILE A 111 -18.11 -5.72 -4.23
C ILE A 111 -19.04 -6.93 -4.39
N ASN A 112 -18.50 -8.13 -4.57
CA ASN A 112 -19.31 -9.34 -4.69
C ASN A 112 -20.07 -9.69 -3.39
N LYS A 113 -19.65 -9.19 -2.23
CA LYS A 113 -20.41 -9.28 -0.96
C LYS A 113 -21.61 -8.33 -0.90
N LEU A 114 -21.76 -7.43 -1.86
CA LEU A 114 -22.88 -6.48 -1.95
C LEU A 114 -24.04 -7.01 -2.82
N LYS A 115 -23.83 -8.12 -3.53
CA LYS A 115 -24.85 -8.85 -4.29
C LYS A 115 -25.58 -9.81 -3.38
#